data_AF-A0A8H7K9K8-F1
#
_entry.id   AF-A0A8H7K9K8-F1
#
_cell.length_a   1.000
_cell.length_b   1.000
_cell.length_c   1.000
_cell.angle_alpha   90.00
_cell.angle_beta   90.00
_cell.angle_gamma   90.00
#
_symmetry.space_group_name_H-M   'P 1'
#
loop_
_entity.id
_entity.type
_entity.pdbx_description
1 polymer ?
#
loop_
_entity_poly.entity_id
_entity_poly.type
_entity_poly.pdbx_seq_one_letter_code
_entity_poly.pdbx_strand_id
1 'polypeptide(L)'
;MTGPPGQPTISRQPLNAFFRLFYVGTIVARLPVWLFVALFAAPSPKWSAKQTLLCRIAKAVTDLRSRIGITETLSLKPGREGNRFQVIQPLSQDLYKGPLSSSTSPEAVGATWFPEAPGKDISSKTVALYLHGGAFVINDGRDETSGFGCKLLTDSGVGIDAVLSLQYRLSGYGGRAPFPAAFQDCLTAYLYLIRTLEIPPRQIVLCGDSSGGNLAIALIRYIHEFGTSDIPLPKCAALFSPWVSPLDFDVSKSPRSNSDYLPSSFLQWGAVTYTTGVSNASSNPYIVPLGHAFATSVPIFVNTGTAEIFLDVVRKWAEEMQAVEGNQVEVHLEDSGVHDTLLAGALVGFEQSAKDAVAQMGAFVRRF
;
A
#
# COMPACT_ATOMS: atom_id res chain seq x y z
N MET A 1 30.68 -2.67 15.12
CA MET A 1 29.72 -3.40 14.26
C MET A 1 29.31 -2.49 13.12
N THR A 2 29.75 -2.77 11.90
CA THR A 2 29.28 -2.07 10.70
C THR A 2 27.87 -2.56 10.41
N GLY A 3 26.86 -1.72 10.60
CA GLY A 3 25.47 -2.01 10.23
C GLY A 3 25.33 -2.30 8.73
N PRO A 4 24.17 -2.82 8.29
CA PRO A 4 23.93 -3.21 6.92
C PRO A 4 24.30 -2.12 5.89
N PRO A 5 24.83 -2.49 4.71
CA PRO A 5 25.19 -1.55 3.65
C PRO A 5 24.05 -0.59 3.29
N GLY A 6 24.39 0.69 3.10
CA GLY A 6 23.43 1.74 2.75
C GLY A 6 22.59 2.27 3.92
N GLN A 7 22.59 1.61 5.08
CA GLN A 7 21.82 2.07 6.23
C GLN A 7 22.38 3.40 6.78
N PRO A 8 21.53 4.40 7.09
CA PRO A 8 21.97 5.66 7.67
C PRO A 8 22.81 5.46 8.94
N THR A 9 23.91 6.19 9.08
CA THR A 9 24.78 6.12 10.28
C THR A 9 24.02 6.43 11.56
N ILE A 10 23.02 7.31 11.47
CA ILE A 10 22.17 7.74 12.56
C ILE A 10 21.26 6.63 13.12
N SER A 11 21.12 5.51 12.41
CA SER A 11 20.33 4.36 12.87
C SER A 11 21.00 3.60 14.03
N ARG A 12 22.30 3.81 14.27
CA ARG A 12 23.12 3.04 15.21
C ARG A 12 23.10 3.69 16.60
N GLN A 13 23.05 2.88 17.66
CA GLN A 13 23.18 3.40 19.03
C GLN A 13 24.63 3.86 19.30
N PRO A 14 24.85 4.94 20.07
CA PRO A 14 23.84 5.79 20.74
C PRO A 14 23.27 6.92 19.86
N LEU A 15 23.78 7.13 18.64
CA LEU A 15 23.37 8.21 17.74
C LEU A 15 21.85 8.20 17.46
N ASN A 16 21.27 7.01 17.34
CA ASN A 16 19.83 6.84 17.15
C ASN A 16 19.02 7.46 18.30
N ALA A 17 19.39 7.15 19.56
CA ALA A 17 18.71 7.72 20.72
C ALA A 17 18.85 9.25 20.75
N PHE A 18 20.06 9.78 20.53
CA PHE A 18 20.29 11.23 20.50
C PHE A 18 19.50 11.92 19.38
N PHE A 19 19.48 11.33 18.18
CA PHE A 19 18.74 11.88 17.06
C PHE A 19 17.22 11.85 17.29
N ARG A 20 16.67 10.76 17.84
CA ARG A 20 15.24 10.70 18.20
C ARG A 20 14.89 11.79 19.20
N LEU A 21 15.68 11.94 20.27
CA LEU A 21 15.44 12.97 21.29
C LEU A 21 15.51 14.37 20.68
N PHE A 22 16.55 14.65 19.89
CA PHE A 22 16.70 15.92 19.19
C PHE A 22 15.52 16.19 18.27
N TYR A 23 15.16 15.23 17.40
CA TYR A 23 14.09 15.40 16.42
C TYR A 23 12.72 15.59 17.11
N VAL A 24 12.42 14.82 18.15
CA VAL A 24 11.21 15.03 18.97
C VAL A 24 11.20 16.43 19.58
N GLY A 25 12.36 16.91 20.08
CA GLY A 25 12.51 18.30 20.52
C GLY A 25 12.15 19.32 19.44
N THR A 26 12.56 19.08 18.18
CA THR A 26 12.19 19.95 17.06
C THR A 26 10.69 19.89 16.73
N ILE A 27 10.02 18.75 16.94
CA ILE A 27 8.57 18.64 16.75
C ILE A 27 7.88 19.52 17.80
N VAL A 28 8.24 19.37 19.07
CA VAL A 28 7.68 20.15 20.18
C VAL A 28 7.87 21.65 19.95
N ALA A 29 9.06 22.07 19.52
CA ALA A 29 9.35 23.48 19.23
C ALA A 29 8.50 24.05 18.07
N ARG A 30 8.08 23.21 17.11
CA ARG A 30 7.25 23.61 15.95
C ARG A 30 5.75 23.59 16.24
N LEU A 31 5.29 22.93 17.32
CA LEU A 31 3.87 22.80 17.65
C LEU A 31 3.12 24.15 17.72
N PRO A 32 3.65 25.23 18.35
CA PRO A 32 2.94 26.52 18.37
C PRO A 32 2.70 27.09 16.97
N VAL A 33 3.68 26.95 16.07
CA VAL A 33 3.55 27.39 14.67
C VAL A 33 2.52 26.52 13.94
N TRP A 34 2.54 25.21 14.15
CA TRP A 34 1.56 24.31 13.53
C TRP A 34 0.14 24.54 14.02
N LEU A 35 -0.04 24.87 15.31
CA LEU A 35 -1.34 25.27 15.86
C LEU A 35 -1.82 26.58 15.23
N PHE A 36 -0.94 27.57 15.08
CA PHE A 36 -1.28 28.81 14.38
C PHE A 36 -1.73 28.52 12.93
N VAL A 37 -0.96 27.71 12.21
CA VAL A 37 -1.32 27.32 10.83
C VAL A 37 -2.64 26.55 10.78
N ALA A 38 -2.88 25.64 11.71
CA ALA A 38 -4.12 24.87 11.76
C ALA A 38 -5.36 25.74 12.00
N LEU A 39 -5.22 26.85 12.72
CA LEU A 39 -6.34 27.75 13.03
C LEU A 39 -6.53 28.86 11.98
N PHE A 40 -5.46 29.32 11.33
CA PHE A 40 -5.49 30.56 10.54
C PHE A 40 -4.94 30.45 9.11
N ALA A 41 -4.20 29.39 8.78
CA ALA A 41 -3.50 29.27 7.49
C ALA A 41 -3.51 27.83 6.96
N ALA A 42 -4.65 27.14 7.10
CA ALA A 42 -4.79 25.76 6.67
C ALA A 42 -4.46 25.61 5.17
N PRO A 43 -3.77 24.52 4.74
CA PRO A 43 -3.43 24.29 3.34
C PRO A 43 -4.65 24.17 2.42
N SER A 44 -5.81 23.83 2.97
CA SER A 44 -7.10 23.80 2.29
C SER A 44 -8.15 24.48 3.16
N PRO A 45 -9.05 25.31 2.58
CA PRO A 45 -10.15 25.92 3.33
C PRO A 45 -11.18 24.91 3.83
N LYS A 46 -11.17 23.67 3.31
CA LYS A 46 -12.10 22.59 3.73
C LYS A 46 -11.56 21.78 4.90
N TRP A 47 -10.29 21.95 5.26
CA TRP A 47 -9.68 21.19 6.35
C TRP A 47 -10.04 21.79 7.71
N SER A 48 -10.38 20.91 8.64
CA SER A 48 -10.43 21.26 10.05
C SER A 48 -9.04 21.54 10.62
N ALA A 49 -8.99 22.24 11.75
CA ALA A 49 -7.74 22.42 12.50
C ALA A 49 -7.14 21.07 12.92
N LYS A 50 -7.98 20.08 13.27
CA LYS A 50 -7.56 18.69 13.60
C LYS A 50 -6.79 18.08 12.42
N GLN A 51 -7.39 18.07 11.22
CA GLN A 51 -6.77 17.52 10.02
C GLN A 51 -5.42 18.19 9.71
N THR A 52 -5.41 19.52 9.72
CA THR A 52 -4.18 20.29 9.45
C THR A 52 -3.05 19.94 10.43
N LEU A 53 -3.36 19.88 11.73
CA LEU A 53 -2.37 19.57 12.76
C LEU A 53 -1.90 18.11 12.63
N LEU A 54 -2.81 17.16 12.47
CA LEU A 54 -2.48 15.74 12.39
C LEU A 54 -1.66 15.41 11.14
N CYS A 55 -1.96 15.98 9.97
CA CYS A 55 -1.12 15.80 8.78
C CYS A 55 0.32 16.29 9.00
N ARG A 56 0.51 17.41 9.70
CA ARG A 56 1.86 17.94 10.02
C ARG A 56 2.61 17.04 10.99
N ILE A 57 1.93 16.53 12.01
CA ILE A 57 2.51 15.57 12.97
C ILE A 57 2.86 14.27 12.25
N ALA A 58 1.95 13.71 11.46
CA ALA A 58 2.17 12.51 10.66
C ALA A 58 3.37 12.67 9.74
N LYS A 59 3.49 13.82 9.05
CA LYS A 59 4.67 14.13 8.23
C LYS A 59 5.98 14.10 8.99
N ALA A 60 6.01 14.73 10.16
CA ALA A 60 7.21 14.78 10.98
C ALA A 60 7.59 13.41 11.57
N VAL A 61 6.60 12.62 11.99
CA VAL A 61 6.83 11.25 12.48
C VAL A 61 7.33 10.34 11.36
N THR A 62 6.72 10.42 10.18
CA THR A 62 7.15 9.66 9.00
C THR A 62 8.56 10.06 8.55
N ASP A 63 8.90 11.36 8.56
CA ASP A 63 10.25 11.84 8.26
C ASP A 63 11.29 11.40 9.30
N LEU A 64 10.92 11.36 10.59
CA LEU A 64 11.78 10.79 11.63
C LEU A 64 12.06 9.31 11.38
N ARG A 65 11.01 8.51 11.11
CA ARG A 65 11.15 7.07 10.86
C ARG A 65 12.02 6.80 9.63
N SER A 66 11.80 7.52 8.54
CA SER A 66 12.53 7.33 7.28
C SER A 66 14.01 7.71 7.39
N ARG A 67 14.35 8.77 8.12
CA ARG A 67 15.76 9.15 8.38
C ARG A 67 16.52 8.13 9.21
N ILE A 68 15.83 7.42 10.10
CA ILE A 68 16.41 6.31 10.85
C ILE A 68 16.53 5.07 9.97
N GLY A 69 15.53 4.81 9.12
CA GLY A 69 15.62 3.80 8.08
C GLY A 69 15.77 2.37 8.63
N ILE A 70 15.04 2.04 9.69
CA ILE A 70 15.01 0.69 10.25
C ILE A 70 13.72 0.02 9.81
N THR A 71 13.83 -1.00 8.96
CA THR A 71 12.74 -1.89 8.57
C THR A 71 12.59 -2.97 9.63
N GLU A 72 11.41 -3.08 10.21
CA GLU A 72 11.10 -4.09 11.23
C GLU A 72 10.92 -5.48 10.62
N THR A 73 11.17 -6.52 11.43
CA THR A 73 10.88 -7.90 11.04
C THR A 73 9.46 -8.25 11.40
N LEU A 74 8.68 -8.60 10.39
CA LEU A 74 7.29 -9.00 10.59
C LEU A 74 7.24 -10.41 11.19
N SER A 75 6.47 -10.56 12.27
CA SER A 75 6.32 -11.82 12.99
C SER A 75 5.32 -12.72 12.30
N LEU A 76 5.65 -14.01 12.15
CA LEU A 76 4.71 -15.06 11.73
C LEU A 76 3.99 -15.74 12.90
N LYS A 77 4.15 -15.23 14.13
CA LYS A 77 3.39 -15.72 15.28
C LYS A 77 1.99 -15.09 15.30
N PRO A 78 0.93 -15.82 15.68
CA PRO A 78 -0.43 -15.28 15.68
C PRO A 78 -0.63 -13.98 16.45
N GLY A 79 0.06 -13.78 17.58
CA GLY A 79 -0.01 -12.52 18.33
C GLY A 79 -1.42 -12.26 18.90
N ARG A 80 -1.88 -11.01 18.82
CA ARG A 80 -3.20 -10.58 19.33
C ARG A 80 -4.35 -10.99 18.39
N GLU A 81 -4.04 -11.23 17.13
CA GLU A 81 -4.98 -11.63 16.09
C GLU A 81 -5.49 -13.06 16.28
N GLY A 82 -4.74 -13.89 17.00
CA GLY A 82 -5.14 -15.26 17.35
C GLY A 82 -5.50 -16.07 16.10
N ASN A 83 -6.70 -16.64 16.09
CA ASN A 83 -7.18 -17.51 15.01
C ASN A 83 -7.39 -16.78 13.67
N ARG A 84 -7.43 -15.43 13.66
CA ARG A 84 -7.52 -14.66 12.42
C ARG A 84 -6.21 -14.64 11.65
N PHE A 85 -5.07 -14.78 12.33
CA PHE A 85 -3.77 -14.75 11.70
C PHE A 85 -3.40 -16.14 11.16
N GLN A 86 -3.06 -16.19 9.88
CA GLN A 86 -2.67 -17.39 9.17
C GLN A 86 -1.26 -17.24 8.59
N VAL A 87 -0.55 -18.36 8.53
CA VAL A 87 0.73 -18.46 7.80
C VAL A 87 0.47 -19.23 6.52
N ILE A 88 0.68 -18.56 5.40
CA ILE A 88 0.47 -19.09 4.05
C ILE A 88 1.81 -19.60 3.53
N GLN A 89 1.85 -20.86 3.11
CA GLN A 89 3.04 -21.45 2.50
C GLN A 89 3.10 -21.14 1.00
N PRO A 90 4.29 -20.88 0.45
CA PRO A 90 4.45 -20.71 -0.99
C PRO A 90 4.12 -22.02 -1.71
N LEU A 91 3.55 -21.90 -2.92
CA LEU A 91 3.36 -23.04 -3.81
C LEU A 91 4.65 -23.34 -4.60
N SER A 92 4.58 -24.31 -5.50
CA SER A 92 5.70 -24.77 -6.33
C SER A 92 6.37 -23.61 -7.12
N GLN A 93 7.70 -23.67 -7.23
CA GLN A 93 8.53 -22.58 -7.75
C GLN A 93 8.29 -22.29 -9.24
N ASP A 94 7.80 -23.26 -10.00
CA ASP A 94 7.43 -23.12 -11.42
C ASP A 94 6.29 -22.12 -11.67
N LEU A 95 5.53 -21.76 -10.62
CA LEU A 95 4.47 -20.76 -10.69
C LEU A 95 5.00 -19.31 -10.63
N TYR A 96 6.26 -19.10 -10.24
CA TYR A 96 6.88 -17.78 -10.09
C TYR A 96 7.81 -17.50 -11.29
N LYS A 97 7.21 -17.08 -12.40
CA LYS A 97 7.86 -16.91 -13.70
C LYS A 97 8.31 -15.46 -13.92
N GLY A 98 9.13 -15.25 -14.96
CA GLY A 98 9.49 -13.91 -15.44
C GLY A 98 9.99 -12.98 -14.33
N PRO A 99 9.31 -11.86 -14.05
CA PRO A 99 9.73 -10.88 -13.02
C PRO A 99 9.77 -11.46 -11.60
N LEU A 100 9.05 -12.56 -11.34
CA LEU A 100 9.05 -13.26 -10.04
C LEU A 100 10.15 -14.32 -9.95
N SER A 101 10.75 -14.70 -11.09
CA SER A 101 11.91 -15.59 -11.12
C SER A 101 13.15 -14.77 -10.75
N SER A 102 13.58 -14.88 -9.51
CA SER A 102 14.71 -14.13 -8.97
C SER A 102 15.57 -15.01 -8.08
N SER A 103 16.71 -14.47 -7.63
CA SER A 103 17.55 -15.12 -6.62
C SER A 103 16.88 -15.21 -5.24
N THR A 104 15.80 -14.45 -5.01
CA THR A 104 14.98 -14.54 -3.80
C THR A 104 13.93 -15.63 -3.99
N SER A 105 13.91 -16.62 -3.11
CA SER A 105 12.90 -17.67 -3.10
C SER A 105 11.58 -17.17 -2.47
N PRO A 106 10.42 -17.65 -2.96
CA PRO A 106 9.16 -17.52 -2.23
C PRO A 106 9.28 -18.13 -0.83
N GLU A 107 8.72 -17.47 0.17
CA GLU A 107 8.77 -17.88 1.58
C GLU A 107 7.38 -17.88 2.20
N ALA A 108 7.27 -18.43 3.41
CA ALA A 108 6.03 -18.37 4.18
C ALA A 108 5.68 -16.91 4.54
N VAL A 109 4.43 -16.53 4.34
CA VAL A 109 3.94 -15.17 4.56
C VAL A 109 2.77 -15.17 5.55
N GLY A 110 2.68 -14.14 6.37
CA GLY A 110 1.56 -13.94 7.30
C GLY A 110 0.39 -13.27 6.60
N ALA A 111 -0.83 -13.52 7.06
CA ALA A 111 -1.99 -12.73 6.68
C ALA A 111 -3.06 -12.77 7.77
N THR A 112 -3.82 -11.69 7.94
CA THR A 112 -4.87 -11.61 8.95
C THR A 112 -6.23 -11.48 8.29
N TRP A 113 -7.18 -12.27 8.76
CA TRP A 113 -8.57 -12.13 8.36
C TRP A 113 -9.28 -11.00 9.12
N PHE A 114 -10.16 -10.29 8.40
CA PHE A 114 -11.10 -9.32 8.95
C PHE A 114 -12.53 -9.60 8.46
N PRO A 115 -13.53 -9.70 9.36
CA PRO A 115 -13.34 -10.02 10.77
C PRO A 115 -12.82 -11.45 10.97
N GLU A 116 -13.13 -12.38 10.05
CA GLU A 116 -12.73 -13.78 10.10
C GLU A 116 -12.69 -14.38 8.68
N ALA A 117 -12.17 -15.60 8.56
CA ALA A 117 -12.16 -16.31 7.28
C ALA A 117 -13.61 -16.59 6.81
N PRO A 118 -13.89 -16.60 5.50
CA PRO A 118 -15.25 -16.70 4.97
C PRO A 118 -15.96 -18.05 5.25
N GLY A 119 -15.31 -19.01 5.91
CA GLY A 119 -15.86 -20.33 6.21
C GLY A 119 -15.93 -21.23 4.99
N LYS A 120 -16.68 -22.34 5.08
CA LYS A 120 -16.83 -23.31 3.99
C LYS A 120 -17.87 -22.91 2.95
N ASP A 121 -18.93 -22.21 3.37
CA ASP A 121 -19.94 -21.70 2.45
C ASP A 121 -19.54 -20.32 1.93
N ILE A 122 -18.87 -20.34 0.79
CA ILE A 122 -18.36 -19.14 0.09
C ILE A 122 -19.21 -18.77 -1.13
N SER A 123 -20.27 -19.51 -1.41
CA SER A 123 -21.03 -19.45 -2.67
C SER A 123 -21.60 -18.06 -3.00
N SER A 124 -21.82 -17.23 -1.97
CA SER A 124 -22.32 -15.86 -2.09
C SER A 124 -21.40 -14.79 -1.48
N LYS A 125 -20.18 -15.13 -1.08
CA LYS A 125 -19.27 -14.21 -0.38
C LYS A 125 -18.25 -13.57 -1.31
N THR A 126 -17.98 -12.29 -1.13
CA THR A 126 -16.90 -11.57 -1.80
C THR A 126 -15.73 -11.38 -0.82
N VAL A 127 -14.53 -11.77 -1.25
CA VAL A 127 -13.31 -11.70 -0.45
C VAL A 127 -12.38 -10.66 -1.04
N ALA A 128 -11.91 -9.71 -0.23
CA ALA A 128 -10.85 -8.81 -0.64
C ALA A 128 -9.48 -9.37 -0.24
N LEU A 129 -8.54 -9.47 -1.18
CA LEU A 129 -7.13 -9.59 -0.86
C LEU A 129 -6.57 -8.17 -0.71
N TYR A 130 -6.25 -7.78 0.52
CA TYR A 130 -5.76 -6.43 0.82
C TYR A 130 -4.23 -6.40 0.93
N LEU A 131 -3.62 -5.53 0.12
CA LEU A 131 -2.19 -5.27 0.06
C LEU A 131 -1.95 -3.87 0.63
N HIS A 132 -1.37 -3.80 1.83
CA HIS A 132 -1.22 -2.52 2.55
C HIS A 132 -0.17 -1.60 1.90
N GLY A 133 -0.29 -0.30 2.15
CA GLY A 133 0.71 0.71 1.87
C GLY A 133 1.81 0.76 2.94
N GLY A 134 2.82 1.60 2.70
CA GLY A 134 3.99 1.68 3.58
C GLY A 134 5.32 1.79 2.83
N ALA A 135 5.28 2.21 1.57
CA ALA A 135 6.45 2.35 0.70
C ALA A 135 7.33 1.08 0.65
N PHE A 136 6.70 -0.09 0.76
CA PHE A 136 7.35 -1.41 0.88
C PHE A 136 8.19 -1.65 2.15
N VAL A 137 8.33 -0.66 3.05
CA VAL A 137 9.32 -0.67 4.15
C VAL A 137 8.71 -0.66 5.55
N ILE A 138 7.42 -0.37 5.69
CA ILE A 138 6.69 -0.35 6.97
C ILE A 138 5.29 -0.94 6.84
N ASN A 139 4.61 -1.03 7.98
CA ASN A 139 3.27 -1.57 8.19
C ASN A 139 3.20 -3.09 8.04
N ASP A 140 2.04 -3.64 8.35
CA ASP A 140 1.77 -5.06 8.33
C ASP A 140 0.29 -5.34 8.00
N GLY A 141 -0.05 -6.61 7.80
CA GLY A 141 -1.43 -7.04 7.60
C GLY A 141 -2.22 -7.18 8.91
N ARG A 142 -1.90 -6.45 9.98
CA ARG A 142 -2.49 -6.64 11.32
C ARG A 142 -3.37 -5.47 11.76
N ASP A 143 -4.02 -5.63 12.91
CA ASP A 143 -4.98 -4.64 13.44
C ASP A 143 -4.34 -3.26 13.64
N GLU A 144 -3.08 -3.21 14.07
CA GLU A 144 -2.39 -1.97 14.43
C GLU A 144 -2.21 -1.02 13.25
N THR A 145 -1.93 -1.55 12.06
CA THR A 145 -1.64 -0.71 10.88
C THR A 145 -2.71 -0.82 9.80
N SER A 146 -3.23 -2.01 9.52
CA SER A 146 -4.23 -2.25 8.47
C SER A 146 -5.67 -2.35 8.99
N GLY A 147 -5.87 -2.40 10.31
CA GLY A 147 -7.17 -2.71 10.90
C GLY A 147 -8.26 -1.68 10.63
N PHE A 148 -7.93 -0.39 10.53
CA PHE A 148 -8.92 0.65 10.20
C PHE A 148 -9.50 0.44 8.80
N GLY A 149 -8.64 0.36 7.77
CA GLY A 149 -9.06 0.14 6.39
C GLY A 149 -9.78 -1.20 6.20
N CYS A 150 -9.24 -2.29 6.75
CA CYS A 150 -9.84 -3.61 6.61
C CYS A 150 -11.25 -3.69 7.23
N LYS A 151 -11.45 -3.12 8.43
CA LYS A 151 -12.78 -3.05 9.05
C LYS A 151 -13.71 -2.13 8.28
N LEU A 152 -13.20 -1.03 7.74
CA LEU A 152 -14.02 -0.14 6.93
C LEU A 152 -14.54 -0.86 5.67
N LEU A 153 -13.72 -1.69 5.03
CA LEU A 153 -14.12 -2.51 3.88
C LEU A 153 -15.23 -3.52 4.24
N THR A 154 -15.18 -4.15 5.41
CA THR A 154 -16.20 -5.14 5.84
C THR A 154 -17.46 -4.52 6.41
N ASP A 155 -17.32 -3.44 7.18
CA ASP A 155 -18.39 -2.92 8.04
C ASP A 155 -19.26 -1.86 7.32
N SER A 156 -18.80 -1.35 6.16
CA SER A 156 -19.51 -0.29 5.41
C SER A 156 -20.67 -0.80 4.54
N GLY A 157 -20.99 -2.10 4.57
CA GLY A 157 -22.06 -2.67 3.73
C GLY A 157 -21.76 -2.58 2.24
N VAL A 158 -20.47 -2.52 1.87
CA VAL A 158 -20.02 -2.33 0.48
C VAL A 158 -19.99 -3.61 -0.35
N GLY A 159 -20.35 -4.74 0.25
CA GLY A 159 -20.38 -6.05 -0.41
C GLY A 159 -19.03 -6.77 -0.37
N ILE A 160 -18.19 -6.47 0.63
CA ILE A 160 -17.01 -7.27 0.97
C ILE A 160 -17.33 -8.01 2.27
N ASP A 161 -17.38 -9.34 2.21
CA ASP A 161 -17.75 -10.19 3.35
C ASP A 161 -16.55 -10.54 4.23
N ALA A 162 -15.36 -10.59 3.64
CA ALA A 162 -14.11 -10.84 4.36
C ALA A 162 -12.92 -10.17 3.67
N VAL A 163 -11.93 -9.75 4.45
CA VAL A 163 -10.66 -9.23 3.94
C VAL A 163 -9.53 -10.13 4.45
N LEU A 164 -8.70 -10.62 3.52
CA LEU A 164 -7.40 -11.20 3.84
C LEU A 164 -6.34 -10.11 3.71
N SER A 165 -5.88 -9.56 4.83
CA SER A 165 -4.86 -8.52 4.88
C SER A 165 -3.47 -9.16 4.88
N LEU A 166 -2.73 -8.99 3.79
CA LEU A 166 -1.44 -9.64 3.59
C LEU A 166 -0.32 -8.93 4.35
N GLN A 167 0.48 -9.70 5.09
CA GLN A 167 1.69 -9.24 5.76
C GLN A 167 2.93 -9.55 4.91
N TYR A 168 3.03 -8.92 3.74
CA TYR A 168 4.11 -9.18 2.77
C TYR A 168 5.49 -8.77 3.31
N ARG A 169 6.56 -9.40 2.82
CA ARG A 169 7.94 -9.10 3.23
C ARG A 169 8.33 -7.66 2.90
N LEU A 170 8.84 -6.93 3.89
CA LEU A 170 9.25 -5.54 3.76
C LEU A 170 10.70 -5.39 3.29
N SER A 171 10.93 -4.47 2.36
CA SER A 171 12.26 -4.10 1.91
C SER A 171 13.01 -3.29 2.97
N GLY A 172 14.35 -3.36 2.95
CA GLY A 172 15.17 -2.58 3.85
C GLY A 172 16.63 -2.51 3.42
N TYR A 173 17.40 -1.65 4.10
CA TYR A 173 18.84 -1.55 3.85
C TYR A 173 19.55 -2.88 4.10
N GLY A 174 20.71 -3.06 3.47
CA GLY A 174 21.45 -4.32 3.47
C GLY A 174 20.82 -5.43 2.62
N GLY A 175 19.97 -5.09 1.65
CA GLY A 175 19.35 -6.06 0.75
C GLY A 175 18.29 -6.93 1.43
N ARG A 176 17.63 -6.40 2.47
CA ARG A 176 16.51 -7.07 3.11
C ARG A 176 15.32 -7.05 2.13
N ALA A 177 14.89 -8.23 1.68
CA ALA A 177 13.69 -8.46 0.85
C ALA A 177 13.41 -7.37 -0.22
N PRO A 178 14.37 -7.07 -1.13
CA PRO A 178 14.10 -6.19 -2.27
C PRO A 178 13.08 -6.83 -3.21
N PHE A 179 12.68 -6.10 -4.25
CA PHE A 179 11.92 -6.66 -5.37
C PHE A 179 12.62 -7.93 -5.90
N PRO A 180 11.88 -9.02 -6.16
CA PRO A 180 10.43 -9.14 -6.15
C PRO A 180 9.82 -9.76 -4.87
N ALA A 181 10.47 -9.71 -3.69
CA ALA A 181 10.03 -10.45 -2.51
C ALA A 181 8.56 -10.18 -2.09
N ALA A 182 8.18 -8.91 -1.89
CA ALA A 182 6.80 -8.54 -1.59
C ALA A 182 5.82 -8.96 -2.71
N PHE A 183 6.30 -8.93 -3.96
CA PHE A 183 5.49 -9.26 -5.12
C PHE A 183 5.24 -10.79 -5.22
N GLN A 184 6.24 -11.61 -4.91
CA GLN A 184 6.08 -13.06 -4.76
C GLN A 184 5.03 -13.38 -3.69
N ASP A 185 5.06 -12.66 -2.57
CA ASP A 185 4.13 -12.88 -1.46
C ASP A 185 2.68 -12.55 -1.86
N CYS A 186 2.47 -11.54 -2.72
CA CYS A 186 1.17 -11.22 -3.28
C CYS A 186 0.62 -12.35 -4.15
N LEU A 187 1.46 -12.93 -5.01
CA LEU A 187 1.07 -14.11 -5.79
C LEU A 187 0.78 -15.31 -4.89
N THR A 188 1.61 -15.56 -3.87
CA THR A 188 1.40 -16.63 -2.87
C THR A 188 0.02 -16.50 -2.21
N ALA A 189 -0.34 -15.29 -1.77
CA ALA A 189 -1.62 -15.04 -1.12
C ALA A 189 -2.80 -15.23 -2.09
N TYR A 190 -2.68 -14.75 -3.32
CA TYR A 190 -3.71 -14.93 -4.34
C TYR A 190 -3.92 -16.42 -4.68
N LEU A 191 -2.83 -17.16 -4.87
CA LEU A 191 -2.87 -18.60 -5.13
C LEU A 191 -3.45 -19.38 -3.95
N TYR A 192 -3.16 -18.97 -2.71
CA TYR A 192 -3.78 -19.55 -1.52
C TYR A 192 -5.31 -19.39 -1.54
N LEU A 193 -5.82 -18.20 -1.88
CA LEU A 193 -7.26 -17.98 -1.98
C LEU A 193 -7.90 -18.91 -3.03
N ILE A 194 -7.35 -18.99 -4.24
CA ILE A 194 -8.00 -19.73 -5.33
C ILE A 194 -7.73 -21.24 -5.31
N ARG A 195 -6.60 -21.70 -4.76
CA ARG A 195 -6.20 -23.13 -4.79
C ARG A 195 -6.37 -23.84 -3.47
N THR A 196 -6.14 -23.15 -2.35
CA THR A 196 -6.22 -23.77 -1.01
C THR A 196 -7.58 -23.55 -0.39
N LEU A 197 -8.13 -22.34 -0.50
CA LEU A 197 -9.49 -22.04 -0.04
C LEU A 197 -10.54 -22.20 -1.14
N GLU A 198 -10.11 -22.49 -2.37
CA GLU A 198 -10.97 -22.72 -3.53
C GLU A 198 -11.97 -21.58 -3.77
N ILE A 199 -11.58 -20.35 -3.40
CA ILE A 199 -12.41 -19.16 -3.61
C ILE A 199 -12.48 -18.87 -5.11
N PRO A 200 -13.69 -18.86 -5.71
CA PRO A 200 -13.86 -18.47 -7.10
C PRO A 200 -13.20 -17.11 -7.37
N PRO A 201 -12.34 -16.98 -8.40
CA PRO A 201 -11.66 -15.73 -8.73
C PRO A 201 -12.62 -14.55 -8.95
N ARG A 202 -13.81 -14.83 -9.50
CA ARG A 202 -14.93 -13.88 -9.66
C ARG A 202 -15.52 -13.35 -8.35
N GLN A 203 -15.11 -13.89 -7.20
CA GLN A 203 -15.47 -13.44 -5.86
C GLN A 203 -14.29 -12.75 -5.15
N ILE A 204 -13.13 -12.62 -5.81
CA ILE A 204 -11.95 -11.98 -5.23
C ILE A 204 -11.83 -10.56 -5.75
N VAL A 205 -11.83 -9.59 -4.84
CA VAL A 205 -11.46 -8.19 -5.12
C VAL A 205 -10.01 -8.00 -4.72
N LEU A 206 -9.16 -7.57 -5.65
CA LEU A 206 -7.79 -7.20 -5.30
C LEU A 206 -7.77 -5.75 -4.82
N CYS A 207 -7.47 -5.53 -3.54
CA CYS A 207 -7.47 -4.21 -2.94
C CYS A 207 -6.05 -3.82 -2.54
N GLY A 208 -5.63 -2.59 -2.81
CA GLY A 208 -4.33 -2.13 -2.32
C GLY A 208 -4.18 -0.61 -2.33
N ASP A 209 -3.42 -0.12 -1.36
CA ASP A 209 -3.16 1.30 -1.18
C ASP A 209 -1.67 1.63 -1.32
N SER A 210 -1.33 2.79 -1.87
CA SER A 210 0.06 3.25 -2.00
C SER A 210 0.98 2.19 -2.65
N SER A 211 2.02 1.71 -1.95
CA SER A 211 2.87 0.60 -2.41
C SER A 211 2.12 -0.72 -2.60
N GLY A 212 1.09 -0.99 -1.80
CA GLY A 212 0.19 -2.12 -2.00
C GLY A 212 -0.66 -1.98 -3.25
N GLY A 213 -1.05 -0.75 -3.61
CA GLY A 213 -1.65 -0.44 -4.91
C GLY A 213 -0.71 -0.72 -6.09
N ASN A 214 0.58 -0.41 -5.93
CA ASN A 214 1.62 -0.80 -6.90
C ASN A 214 1.73 -2.34 -7.04
N LEU A 215 1.76 -3.07 -5.92
CA LEU A 215 1.77 -4.54 -5.92
C LEU A 215 0.51 -5.14 -6.57
N ALA A 216 -0.66 -4.51 -6.36
CA ALA A 216 -1.91 -4.94 -6.97
C ALA A 216 -1.87 -4.79 -8.50
N ILE A 217 -1.37 -3.65 -8.99
CA ILE A 217 -1.16 -3.43 -10.43
C ILE A 217 -0.18 -4.47 -11.01
N ALA A 218 0.95 -4.69 -10.32
CA ALA A 218 1.95 -5.67 -10.71
C ALA A 218 1.36 -7.10 -10.79
N LEU A 219 0.51 -7.48 -9.83
CA LEU A 219 -0.15 -8.78 -9.80
C LEU A 219 -1.14 -8.97 -10.95
N ILE A 220 -1.97 -7.96 -11.24
CA ILE A 220 -2.91 -8.01 -12.38
C ILE A 220 -2.13 -8.16 -13.69
N ARG A 221 -1.07 -7.36 -13.86
CA ARG A 221 -0.18 -7.45 -15.02
C ARG A 221 0.43 -8.84 -15.16
N TYR A 222 0.96 -9.38 -14.08
CA TYR A 222 1.59 -10.69 -14.10
C TYR A 222 0.62 -11.80 -14.43
N ILE A 223 -0.58 -11.80 -13.86
CA ILE A 223 -1.60 -12.78 -14.18
C ILE A 223 -2.04 -12.64 -15.64
N HIS A 224 -2.11 -11.42 -16.17
CA HIS A 224 -2.40 -11.21 -17.59
C HIS A 224 -1.30 -11.76 -18.52
N GLU A 225 -0.03 -11.51 -18.21
CA GLU A 225 1.11 -11.89 -19.07
C GLU A 225 1.55 -13.34 -18.90
N PHE A 226 1.50 -13.88 -17.68
CA PHE A 226 2.05 -15.20 -17.30
C PHE A 226 1.01 -16.17 -16.74
N GLY A 227 -0.21 -15.72 -16.46
CA GLY A 227 -1.29 -16.58 -15.98
C GLY A 227 -1.67 -17.63 -17.02
N THR A 228 -1.91 -18.85 -16.55
CA THR A 228 -2.54 -19.90 -17.35
C THR A 228 -4.05 -19.93 -17.06
N SER A 229 -4.79 -20.85 -17.70
CA SER A 229 -6.17 -21.17 -17.30
C SER A 229 -6.32 -21.44 -15.80
N ASP A 230 -5.23 -21.81 -15.13
CA ASP A 230 -5.18 -22.24 -13.73
C ASP A 230 -4.73 -21.11 -12.78
N ILE A 231 -4.47 -19.92 -13.30
CA ILE A 231 -4.28 -18.68 -12.53
C ILE A 231 -5.16 -17.59 -13.18
N PRO A 232 -6.50 -17.71 -13.07
CA PRO A 232 -7.43 -16.73 -13.61
C PRO A 232 -7.33 -15.37 -12.91
N LEU A 233 -7.76 -14.31 -13.61
CA LEU A 233 -7.81 -12.95 -13.09
C LEU A 233 -8.91 -12.77 -12.01
N PRO A 234 -8.73 -11.85 -11.04
CA PRO A 234 -9.73 -11.56 -10.02
C PRO A 234 -10.95 -10.84 -10.60
N LYS A 235 -12.03 -10.73 -9.80
CA LYS A 235 -13.28 -10.03 -10.13
C LYS A 235 -13.04 -8.61 -10.63
N CYS A 236 -12.32 -7.84 -9.83
CA CYS A 236 -11.96 -6.45 -10.08
C CYS A 236 -10.82 -6.03 -9.14
N ALA A 237 -10.31 -4.82 -9.32
CA ALA A 237 -9.30 -4.22 -8.45
C ALA A 237 -9.77 -2.88 -7.88
N ALA A 238 -9.39 -2.60 -6.64
CA ALA A 238 -9.63 -1.33 -5.96
C ALA A 238 -8.31 -0.76 -5.45
N LEU A 239 -7.89 0.36 -6.04
CA LEU A 239 -6.60 0.99 -5.79
C LEU A 239 -6.80 2.33 -5.09
N PHE A 240 -6.15 2.54 -3.95
CA PHE A 240 -6.23 3.79 -3.18
C PHE A 240 -4.87 4.48 -3.18
N SER A 241 -4.79 5.66 -3.80
CA SER A 241 -3.56 6.45 -3.98
C SER A 241 -2.37 5.60 -4.45
N PRO A 242 -2.50 4.78 -5.52
CA PRO A 242 -1.48 3.80 -5.90
C PRO A 242 -0.15 4.49 -6.25
N TRP A 243 0.97 3.94 -5.75
CA TRP A 243 2.29 4.52 -6.00
C TRP A 243 2.85 4.07 -7.35
N VAL A 244 2.46 4.76 -8.42
CA VAL A 244 2.72 4.35 -9.82
C VAL A 244 4.08 4.79 -10.38
N SER A 245 4.82 5.64 -9.66
CA SER A 245 6.16 6.08 -10.04
C SER A 245 7.12 6.10 -8.85
N PRO A 246 7.55 4.93 -8.33
CA PRO A 246 8.35 4.88 -7.10
C PRO A 246 9.71 5.56 -7.17
N LEU A 247 10.30 5.66 -8.35
CA LEU A 247 11.62 6.27 -8.53
C LEU A 247 11.59 7.79 -8.71
N ASP A 248 10.41 8.39 -8.82
CA ASP A 248 10.21 9.85 -8.74
C ASP A 248 9.79 10.26 -7.33
N PHE A 249 10.71 10.07 -6.37
CA PHE A 249 10.42 10.22 -4.94
C PHE A 249 10.68 11.63 -4.39
N ASP A 250 11.28 12.54 -5.16
CA ASP A 250 11.49 13.93 -4.71
C ASP A 250 10.24 14.79 -4.97
N VAL A 251 9.36 14.78 -3.97
CA VAL A 251 8.09 15.50 -4.01
C VAL A 251 8.17 16.87 -3.33
N SER A 252 9.37 17.37 -3.02
CA SER A 252 9.58 18.64 -2.31
C SER A 252 9.05 19.86 -3.07
N LYS A 253 9.02 19.78 -4.40
CA LYS A 253 8.52 20.82 -5.30
C LYS A 253 7.05 20.66 -5.69
N SER A 254 6.38 19.60 -5.21
CA SER A 254 4.96 19.41 -5.50
C SER A 254 4.14 20.58 -4.92
N PRO A 255 3.16 21.13 -5.66
CA PRO A 255 2.26 22.16 -5.14
C PRO A 255 1.45 21.67 -3.93
N ARG A 256 1.32 20.33 -3.79
CA ARG A 256 0.59 19.65 -2.71
C ARG A 256 1.50 19.21 -1.56
N SER A 257 2.79 19.53 -1.61
CA SER A 257 3.75 19.19 -0.54
C SER A 257 3.35 19.75 0.84
N ASN A 258 2.59 20.85 0.88
CA ASN A 258 2.09 21.44 2.13
C ASN A 258 0.73 20.89 2.58
N SER A 259 0.02 20.20 1.70
CA SER A 259 -1.31 19.62 1.93
C SER A 259 -1.29 18.09 2.01
N ASP A 260 -0.11 17.50 2.20
CA ASP A 260 0.09 16.05 2.32
C ASP A 260 1.09 15.73 3.44
N TYR A 261 0.92 14.57 4.06
CA TYR A 261 1.79 14.07 5.11
C TYR A 261 2.99 13.27 4.61
N LEU A 262 3.08 12.91 3.33
CA LEU A 262 4.23 12.16 2.82
C LEU A 262 5.48 13.03 2.62
N PRO A 263 6.62 12.69 3.26
CA PRO A 263 7.91 13.36 2.99
C PRO A 263 8.73 12.59 1.93
N SER A 264 9.53 13.32 1.13
CA SER A 264 10.44 12.71 0.14
C SER A 264 11.38 11.68 0.76
N SER A 265 11.81 11.87 2.00
CA SER A 265 12.69 10.94 2.72
C SER A 265 12.09 9.54 2.88
N PHE A 266 10.77 9.45 3.04
CA PHE A 266 10.06 8.17 3.18
C PHE A 266 9.92 7.46 1.83
N LEU A 267 9.54 8.20 0.80
CA LEU A 267 9.49 7.68 -0.57
C LEU A 267 10.87 7.23 -1.05
N GLN A 268 11.93 8.00 -0.76
CA GLN A 268 13.30 7.62 -1.06
C GLN A 268 13.72 6.33 -0.36
N TRP A 269 13.40 6.17 0.94
CA TRP A 269 13.74 4.96 1.68
C TRP A 269 13.09 3.72 1.04
N GLY A 270 11.79 3.81 0.71
CA GLY A 270 11.08 2.76 0.00
C GLY A 270 11.70 2.43 -1.36
N ALA A 271 11.81 3.45 -2.23
CA ALA A 271 12.33 3.30 -3.58
C ALA A 271 13.72 2.65 -3.60
N VAL A 272 14.66 3.19 -2.82
CA VAL A 272 16.06 2.71 -2.81
C VAL A 272 16.14 1.27 -2.31
N THR A 273 15.46 0.92 -1.22
CA THR A 273 15.58 -0.42 -0.64
C THR A 273 14.83 -1.46 -1.45
N TYR A 274 13.66 -1.10 -2.00
CA TYR A 274 12.87 -2.00 -2.84
C TYR A 274 13.57 -2.34 -4.15
N THR A 275 14.29 -1.39 -4.78
CA THR A 275 14.98 -1.64 -6.05
C THR A 275 16.46 -2.01 -5.90
N THR A 276 16.93 -2.26 -4.67
CA THR A 276 18.33 -2.65 -4.44
C THR A 276 18.65 -3.96 -5.17
N GLY A 277 19.67 -3.94 -6.02
CA GLY A 277 20.10 -5.11 -6.80
C GLY A 277 19.27 -5.38 -8.06
N VAL A 278 18.29 -4.53 -8.38
CA VAL A 278 17.44 -4.67 -9.57
C VAL A 278 18.04 -3.89 -10.73
N SER A 279 18.41 -4.60 -11.79
CA SER A 279 18.85 -3.98 -13.04
C SER A 279 17.67 -3.33 -13.76
N ASN A 280 17.87 -2.16 -14.37
CA ASN A 280 16.85 -1.42 -15.12
C ASN A 280 15.54 -1.16 -14.35
N ALA A 281 15.63 -0.90 -13.04
CA ALA A 281 14.46 -0.69 -12.18
C ALA A 281 13.54 0.44 -12.68
N SER A 282 14.09 1.49 -13.29
CA SER A 282 13.32 2.64 -13.80
C SER A 282 12.47 2.35 -15.03
N SER A 283 12.78 1.30 -15.77
CA SER A 283 12.00 0.84 -16.92
C SER A 283 11.31 -0.50 -16.64
N ASN A 284 11.32 -0.96 -15.39
CA ASN A 284 10.68 -2.22 -15.02
C ASN A 284 9.18 -1.99 -14.80
N PRO A 285 8.31 -2.55 -15.66
CA PRO A 285 6.86 -2.33 -15.58
C PRO A 285 6.20 -2.81 -14.28
N TYR A 286 6.86 -3.69 -13.53
CA TYR A 286 6.39 -4.25 -12.25
C TYR A 286 6.83 -3.41 -11.05
N ILE A 287 7.69 -2.41 -11.26
CA ILE A 287 8.11 -1.43 -10.24
C ILE A 287 7.52 -0.06 -10.58
N VAL A 288 7.55 0.34 -11.86
CA VAL A 288 7.07 1.63 -12.35
C VAL A 288 5.89 1.39 -13.30
N PRO A 289 4.64 1.37 -12.80
CA PRO A 289 3.46 1.28 -13.66
C PRO A 289 3.26 2.46 -14.61
N LEU A 290 3.62 3.69 -14.20
CA LEU A 290 3.47 4.89 -15.03
C LEU A 290 4.31 4.80 -16.31
N GLY A 291 3.71 5.06 -17.47
CA GLY A 291 4.32 4.88 -18.78
C GLY A 291 4.29 3.45 -19.30
N HIS A 292 3.71 2.51 -18.54
CA HIS A 292 3.71 1.08 -18.84
C HIS A 292 2.29 0.49 -18.78
N ALA A 293 1.30 1.19 -19.34
CA ALA A 293 -0.05 0.64 -19.46
C ALA A 293 -0.08 -0.70 -20.22
N PHE A 294 -1.06 -1.55 -19.88
CA PHE A 294 -1.20 -2.90 -20.42
C PHE A 294 -2.68 -3.27 -20.53
N ALA A 295 -2.99 -4.25 -21.38
CA ALA A 295 -4.36 -4.73 -21.55
C ALA A 295 -4.78 -5.59 -20.36
N THR A 296 -6.03 -5.48 -19.92
CA THR A 296 -6.59 -6.33 -18.87
C THR A 296 -8.11 -6.38 -18.96
N SER A 297 -8.69 -7.53 -18.66
CA SER A 297 -10.14 -7.67 -18.49
C SER A 297 -10.60 -7.35 -17.06
N VAL A 298 -9.68 -7.12 -16.13
CA VAL A 298 -10.00 -6.75 -14.73
C VAL A 298 -10.45 -5.30 -14.70
N PRO A 299 -11.68 -4.99 -14.28
CA PRO A 299 -12.10 -3.61 -14.02
C PRO A 299 -11.33 -3.04 -12.83
N ILE A 300 -10.86 -1.80 -12.95
CA ILE A 300 -10.03 -1.13 -11.93
C ILE A 300 -10.72 0.13 -11.42
N PHE A 301 -11.03 0.16 -10.13
CA PHE A 301 -11.35 1.36 -9.38
C PHE A 301 -10.08 2.03 -8.90
N VAL A 302 -9.94 3.33 -9.11
CA VAL A 302 -8.81 4.14 -8.66
C VAL A 302 -9.34 5.29 -7.82
N ASN A 303 -8.90 5.41 -6.58
CA ASN A 303 -9.15 6.56 -5.72
C ASN A 303 -7.85 7.34 -5.51
N THR A 304 -7.92 8.67 -5.47
CA THR A 304 -6.79 9.56 -5.17
C THR A 304 -7.31 10.88 -4.59
N GLY A 305 -6.64 11.41 -3.58
CA GLY A 305 -6.97 12.66 -2.93
C GLY A 305 -6.57 13.89 -3.74
N THR A 306 -7.43 14.91 -3.83
CA THR A 306 -7.07 16.13 -4.59
C THR A 306 -6.01 16.97 -3.88
N ALA A 307 -5.76 16.73 -2.59
CA ALA A 307 -4.70 17.36 -1.81
C ALA A 307 -3.42 16.50 -1.73
N GLU A 308 -3.38 15.33 -2.38
CA GLU A 308 -2.27 14.38 -2.29
C GLU A 308 -1.15 14.63 -3.32
N ILE A 309 0.09 14.35 -2.95
CA ILE A 309 1.27 14.54 -3.83
C ILE A 309 1.27 13.65 -5.08
N PHE A 310 0.56 12.52 -5.05
CA PHE A 310 0.48 11.56 -6.15
C PHE A 310 -0.64 11.84 -7.15
N LEU A 311 -1.51 12.83 -6.92
CA LEU A 311 -2.69 13.08 -7.76
C LEU A 311 -2.38 13.10 -9.26
N ASP A 312 -1.37 13.87 -9.68
CA ASP A 312 -1.11 14.08 -11.10
C ASP A 312 -0.51 12.82 -11.75
N VAL A 313 0.34 12.08 -11.04
CA VAL A 313 0.93 10.83 -11.56
C VAL A 313 -0.07 9.69 -11.58
N VAL A 314 -0.96 9.60 -10.59
CA VAL A 314 -2.05 8.60 -10.57
C VAL A 314 -3.04 8.86 -11.70
N ARG A 315 -3.45 10.12 -11.89
CA ARG A 315 -4.32 10.51 -13.01
C ARG A 315 -3.70 10.18 -14.36
N LYS A 316 -2.43 10.53 -14.55
CA LYS A 316 -1.71 10.23 -15.80
C LYS A 316 -1.64 8.72 -16.07
N TRP A 317 -1.30 7.91 -15.07
CA TRP A 317 -1.30 6.45 -15.21
C TRP A 317 -2.70 5.90 -15.54
N ALA A 318 -3.75 6.41 -14.88
CA ALA A 318 -5.11 6.00 -15.17
C ALA A 318 -5.54 6.37 -16.59
N GLU A 319 -5.20 7.56 -17.08
CA GLU A 319 -5.42 7.99 -18.47
C GLU A 319 -4.70 7.07 -19.46
N GLU A 320 -3.46 6.67 -19.19
CA GLU A 320 -2.72 5.70 -20.00
C GLU A 320 -3.41 4.32 -20.02
N MET A 321 -3.92 3.84 -18.88
CA MET A 321 -4.67 2.59 -18.80
C MET A 321 -6.02 2.66 -19.52
N GLN A 322 -6.73 3.79 -19.44
CA GLN A 322 -8.00 4.03 -20.14
C GLN A 322 -7.80 4.10 -21.67
N ALA A 323 -6.63 4.52 -22.14
CA ALA A 323 -6.31 4.58 -23.56
C ALA A 323 -6.04 3.20 -24.19
N VAL A 324 -5.84 2.15 -23.39
CA VAL A 324 -5.71 0.77 -23.90
C VAL A 324 -7.09 0.19 -24.16
N GLU A 325 -7.31 -0.28 -25.39
CA GLU A 325 -8.60 -0.84 -25.82
C GLU A 325 -9.06 -2.00 -24.92
N GLY A 326 -10.33 -1.94 -24.50
CA GLY A 326 -10.96 -2.96 -23.65
C GLY A 326 -10.76 -2.77 -22.14
N ASN A 327 -9.83 -1.92 -21.70
CA ASN A 327 -9.64 -1.64 -20.29
C ASN A 327 -10.83 -0.86 -19.71
N GLN A 328 -11.21 -1.19 -18.48
CA GLN A 328 -12.22 -0.47 -17.71
C GLN A 328 -11.57 0.10 -16.45
N VAL A 329 -11.33 1.41 -16.43
CA VAL A 329 -10.71 2.10 -15.29
C VAL A 329 -11.56 3.30 -14.91
N GLU A 330 -11.98 3.35 -13.65
CA GLU A 330 -12.78 4.44 -13.09
C GLU A 330 -11.99 5.19 -12.02
N VAL A 331 -11.81 6.50 -12.22
CA VAL A 331 -11.06 7.36 -11.31
C VAL A 331 -12.02 8.18 -10.46
N HIS A 332 -11.88 8.06 -9.14
CA HIS A 332 -12.64 8.78 -8.14
C HIS A 332 -11.71 9.72 -7.37
N LEU A 333 -11.94 11.02 -7.53
CA LEU A 333 -11.19 12.04 -6.82
C LEU A 333 -11.83 12.29 -5.45
N GLU A 334 -11.04 12.09 -4.40
CA GLU A 334 -11.44 12.43 -3.04
C GLU A 334 -11.16 13.92 -2.78
N ASP A 335 -12.23 14.72 -2.75
CA ASP A 335 -12.15 16.16 -2.59
C ASP A 335 -11.44 16.55 -1.29
N SER A 336 -10.34 17.30 -1.42
CA SER A 336 -9.43 17.68 -0.34
C SER A 336 -8.81 16.53 0.45
N GLY A 337 -8.95 15.29 -0.03
CA GLY A 337 -8.32 14.10 0.53
C GLY A 337 -6.80 14.16 0.43
N VAL A 338 -6.14 13.68 1.48
CA VAL A 338 -4.69 13.43 1.47
C VAL A 338 -4.40 12.05 0.90
N HIS A 339 -3.11 11.72 0.77
CA HIS A 339 -2.66 10.40 0.40
C HIS A 339 -3.30 9.32 1.29
N ASP A 340 -3.93 8.32 0.69
CA ASP A 340 -4.28 7.04 1.33
C ASP A 340 -5.12 7.18 2.62
N THR A 341 -6.31 7.77 2.47
CA THR A 341 -7.26 7.89 3.58
C THR A 341 -7.83 6.55 4.01
N LEU A 342 -7.81 5.52 3.15
CA LEU A 342 -8.21 4.16 3.52
C LEU A 342 -7.35 3.61 4.66
N LEU A 343 -6.02 3.76 4.57
CA LEU A 343 -5.10 3.33 5.62
C LEU A 343 -4.98 4.38 6.72
N ALA A 344 -4.74 5.65 6.36
CA ALA A 344 -4.32 6.69 7.28
C ALA A 344 -5.47 7.57 7.81
N GLY A 345 -6.70 7.39 7.36
CA GLY A 345 -7.83 8.27 7.68
C GLY A 345 -8.01 8.52 9.18
N ALA A 346 -7.97 7.46 10.00
CA ALA A 346 -8.03 7.59 11.47
C ALA A 346 -6.83 8.31 12.09
N LEU A 347 -5.64 8.19 11.49
CA LEU A 347 -4.41 8.83 11.96
C LEU A 347 -4.39 10.34 11.65
N VAL A 348 -4.92 10.73 10.49
CA VAL A 348 -4.84 12.11 9.98
C VAL A 348 -6.15 12.88 10.07
N GLY A 349 -7.24 12.28 10.56
CA GLY A 349 -8.53 12.94 10.74
C GLY A 349 -9.40 12.98 9.48
N PHE A 350 -9.24 12.02 8.57
CA PHE A 350 -9.97 11.86 7.32
C PHE A 350 -10.88 10.62 7.35
N GLU A 351 -11.43 10.27 8.52
CA GLU A 351 -12.28 9.09 8.69
C GLU A 351 -13.53 9.12 7.80
N GLN A 352 -14.13 10.31 7.64
CA GLN A 352 -15.30 10.47 6.76
C GLN A 352 -14.92 10.33 5.29
N SER A 353 -13.80 10.94 4.90
CA SER A 353 -13.23 10.81 3.55
C SER A 353 -13.02 9.35 3.15
N ALA A 354 -12.41 8.57 4.06
CA ALA A 354 -12.18 7.15 3.86
C ALA A 354 -13.50 6.38 3.67
N LYS A 355 -14.53 6.68 4.49
CA LYS A 355 -15.87 6.08 4.36
C LYS A 355 -16.49 6.38 3.01
N ASP A 356 -16.40 7.62 2.55
CA ASP A 356 -16.96 8.04 1.28
C ASP A 356 -16.23 7.36 0.10
N ALA A 357 -14.90 7.27 0.15
CA ALA A 357 -14.10 6.55 -0.83
C ALA A 357 -14.47 5.05 -0.89
N VAL A 358 -14.63 4.40 0.27
CA VAL A 358 -15.06 2.99 0.35
C VAL A 358 -16.49 2.81 -0.16
N ALA A 359 -17.40 3.75 0.10
CA ALA A 359 -18.76 3.69 -0.44
C ALA A 359 -18.79 3.75 -1.98
N GLN A 360 -17.96 4.62 -2.58
CA GLN A 360 -17.80 4.69 -4.04
C GLN A 360 -17.21 3.39 -4.60
N MET A 361 -16.18 2.85 -3.95
CA MET A 361 -15.61 1.55 -4.29
C MET A 361 -16.66 0.44 -4.22
N GLY A 362 -17.50 0.43 -3.19
CA GLY A 362 -18.59 -0.54 -3.07
C GLY A 362 -19.62 -0.45 -4.20
N ALA A 363 -19.94 0.77 -4.65
CA ALA A 363 -20.81 0.95 -5.81
C ALA A 363 -20.17 0.40 -7.09
N PHE A 364 -18.86 0.55 -7.24
CA PHE A 364 -18.09 -0.05 -8.33
C PHE A 364 -18.08 -1.59 -8.26
N VAL A 365 -17.73 -2.17 -7.10
CA VAL A 365 -17.62 -3.63 -6.90
C VAL A 365 -18.94 -4.36 -7.15
N ARG A 366 -20.09 -3.71 -6.90
CA ARG A 366 -21.43 -4.29 -7.14
C ARG A 366 -21.86 -4.31 -8.61
N ARG A 367 -21.22 -3.54 -9.50
CA ARG A 367 -21.53 -3.55 -10.94
C ARG A 367 -20.91 -4.73 -11.69
N PHE A 368 -19.89 -5.34 -11.08
CA PHE A 368 -19.22 -6.54 -11.55
C PHE A 368 -19.57 -7.71 -10.63
#